data_AF-A0A1B6HCT2-F1
#
_entry.id   AF-A0A1B6HCT2-F1
#
_cell.length_a   1.000
_cell.length_b   1.000
_cell.length_c   1.000
_cell.angle_alpha   90.00
_cell.angle_beta   90.00
_cell.angle_gamma   90.00
#
_symmetry.space_group_name_H-M   'P 1'
#
loop_
_entity.id
_entity.type
_entity.pdbx_description
1 polymer ?
#
loop_
_entity_poly.entity_id
_entity_poly.type
_entity_poly.pdbx_seq_one_letter_code
_entity_poly.pdbx_strand_id
1 'polypeptide(L)'
;TDQAFDVLGFTQEEKDDIYKITASVMHMGGMKFKQRGREEQAEADGTEEGDRVAKLLGVDCGDLYKNLLKPRIKVGNEFVTQGRNKDQVAYSVGALSKGMFDRLFKYLVKKCNETLDTKQKRQHFIGVLDIAGFEIFDFNGFEQLCINFTNEKLQQFFNHHMFVLEQEEYEREGIKWEFIDFGMDLQACINLIEKPMGI
;
A
#
# COMPACT_ATOMS: atom_id res chain seq x y z
N THR A 1 7.71 -4.11 19.94
CA THR A 1 8.29 -3.61 18.68
C THR A 1 9.46 -2.67 18.90
N ASP A 2 9.41 -1.75 19.86
CA ASP A 2 10.52 -0.80 20.12
C ASP A 2 11.91 -1.47 20.26
N GLN A 3 12.03 -2.48 21.12
CA GLN A 3 13.27 -3.25 21.28
C GLN A 3 13.75 -3.95 20.00
N ALA A 4 12.84 -4.29 19.08
CA ALA A 4 13.21 -4.94 17.83
C ALA A 4 13.97 -3.99 16.90
N PHE A 5 13.68 -2.68 16.94
CA PHE A 5 14.45 -1.69 16.20
C PHE A 5 15.91 -1.66 16.65
N ASP A 6 16.14 -1.76 17.96
CA ASP A 6 17.50 -1.77 18.53
C ASP A 6 18.26 -3.02 18.06
N VAL A 7 17.61 -4.18 18.12
CA VAL A 7 18.18 -5.46 17.64
C VAL A 7 18.48 -5.42 16.14
N LEU A 8 17.62 -4.76 15.35
CA LEU A 8 17.80 -4.63 13.90
C LEU A 8 18.80 -3.54 13.50
N GLY A 9 19.39 -2.83 14.45
CA GLY A 9 20.45 -1.85 14.22
C GLY A 9 19.97 -0.47 13.78
N PHE A 10 18.72 -0.10 14.07
CA PHE A 10 18.24 1.26 13.87
C PHE A 10 18.89 2.20 14.90
N THR A 11 19.24 3.41 14.47
CA THR A 11 19.68 4.44 15.43
C THR A 11 18.50 5.00 16.20
N GLN A 12 18.75 5.63 17.36
CA GLN A 12 17.68 6.29 18.11
C GLN A 12 16.99 7.39 17.29
N GLU A 13 17.76 8.13 16.47
CA GLU A 13 17.22 9.13 15.56
C GLU A 13 16.28 8.51 14.50
N GLU A 14 16.68 7.40 13.88
CA GLU A 14 15.84 6.69 12.92
C GLU A 14 14.53 6.21 13.57
N LYS A 15 14.60 5.66 14.79
CA LYS A 15 13.41 5.24 15.56
C LYS A 15 12.47 6.40 15.83
N ASP A 16 13.02 7.51 16.32
CA ASP A 16 12.24 8.71 16.65
C ASP A 16 11.58 9.28 15.38
N ASP A 17 12.28 9.29 14.26
CA ASP A 17 11.75 9.76 12.98
C ASP A 17 10.65 8.85 12.42
N ILE A 18 10.79 7.52 12.56
CA ILE A 18 9.72 6.56 12.24
C ILE A 18 8.46 6.88 13.07
N TYR A 19 8.62 7.18 14.37
CA TYR A 19 7.51 7.55 15.24
C TYR A 19 6.89 8.89 14.87
N LYS A 20 7.71 9.90 14.56
CA LYS A 20 7.22 11.21 14.10
C LYS A 20 6.41 11.08 12.82
N ILE A 21 6.89 10.33 11.83
CA ILE A 21 6.18 10.11 10.56
C ILE A 21 4.87 9.36 10.82
N THR A 22 4.90 8.29 11.62
CA THR A 22 3.69 7.51 11.94
C THR A 22 2.64 8.36 12.67
N ALA A 23 3.06 9.15 13.66
CA ALA A 23 2.17 10.07 14.38
C ALA A 23 1.63 11.19 13.47
N SER A 24 2.46 11.69 12.54
CA SER A 24 2.03 12.72 11.58
C SER A 24 0.89 12.21 10.70
N VAL A 25 0.93 10.95 10.24
CA VAL A 25 -0.15 10.32 9.47
C VAL A 25 -1.46 10.30 10.26
N MET A 26 -1.41 10.04 11.57
CA MET A 26 -2.59 10.09 12.44
C MET A 26 -3.14 11.51 12.57
N HIS A 27 -2.26 12.50 12.80
CA HIS A 27 -2.66 13.92 12.92
C HIS A 27 -3.21 14.48 11.61
N MET A 28 -2.68 14.04 10.45
CA MET A 28 -3.22 14.41 9.14
C MET A 28 -4.70 14.01 8.99
N GLY A 29 -5.09 12.85 9.51
CA GLY A 29 -6.49 12.42 9.55
C GLY A 29 -7.42 13.34 10.37
N GLY A 30 -6.86 14.13 11.28
CA GLY A 30 -7.57 15.11 12.08
C GLY A 30 -7.72 16.49 11.44
N MET A 31 -7.03 16.76 10.31
CA MET A 31 -7.10 18.06 9.64
C MET A 31 -8.49 18.30 9.04
N LYS A 32 -9.13 19.42 9.41
CA LYS A 32 -10.48 19.78 8.97
C LYS A 32 -10.45 20.95 7.98
N PHE A 33 -11.39 20.91 7.04
CA PHE A 33 -11.55 21.91 5.99
C PHE A 33 -13.02 22.25 5.81
N LYS A 34 -13.29 23.50 5.44
CA LYS A 34 -14.64 24.01 5.18
C LYS A 34 -14.69 24.85 3.90
N GLN A 35 -15.91 25.11 3.44
CA GLN A 35 -16.21 26.04 2.36
C GLN A 35 -17.13 27.13 2.90
N ARG A 36 -16.90 28.39 2.49
CA ARG A 36 -17.75 29.51 2.89
C ARG A 36 -18.78 29.83 1.82
N GLY A 37 -20.06 29.71 2.18
CA GLY A 37 -21.16 30.16 1.35
C GLY A 37 -21.20 29.50 -0.02
N ARG A 38 -21.07 30.31 -1.09
CA ARG A 38 -21.06 29.84 -2.49
C ARG A 38 -19.64 29.76 -3.08
N GLU A 39 -18.59 29.95 -2.29
CA GLU A 39 -17.22 29.80 -2.77
C GLU A 39 -16.87 28.31 -2.93
N GLU A 40 -16.38 27.92 -4.12
CA GLU A 40 -15.92 26.55 -4.35
C GLU A 40 -14.60 26.24 -3.64
N GLN A 41 -13.82 27.27 -3.31
CA GLN A 41 -12.51 27.12 -2.67
C GLN A 41 -12.63 26.70 -1.20
N ALA A 42 -11.83 25.73 -0.80
CA ALA A 42 -11.70 25.32 0.59
C ALA A 42 -10.84 26.30 1.41
N GLU A 43 -11.12 26.35 2.70
CA GLU A 43 -10.29 26.96 3.74
C GLU A 43 -10.08 25.98 4.91
N ALA A 44 -9.03 26.22 5.70
CA ALA A 44 -8.77 25.44 6.92
C ALA A 44 -9.87 25.69 7.97
N ASP A 45 -10.28 24.64 8.67
CA ASP A 45 -11.19 24.71 9.81
C ASP A 45 -10.45 24.39 11.11
N GLY A 46 -9.58 25.33 11.51
CA GLY A 46 -8.59 25.16 12.57
C GLY A 46 -7.24 24.68 12.05
N THR A 47 -6.17 25.00 12.78
CA THR A 47 -4.79 24.72 12.37
C THR A 47 -4.04 23.78 13.32
N GLU A 48 -4.59 23.48 14.50
CA GLU A 48 -3.88 22.76 15.57
C GLU A 48 -3.31 21.40 15.11
N GLU A 49 -4.08 20.61 14.35
CA GLU A 49 -3.59 19.34 13.81
C GLU A 49 -2.52 19.54 12.74
N GLY A 50 -2.68 20.56 11.88
CA GLY A 50 -1.67 20.93 10.89
C GLY A 50 -0.36 21.42 11.53
N ASP A 51 -0.43 22.15 12.65
CA ASP A 51 0.73 22.59 13.41
C ASP A 51 1.52 21.40 13.99
N ARG A 52 0.81 20.37 14.47
CA ARG A 52 1.44 19.12 14.93
C ARG A 52 2.11 18.38 13.78
N VAL A 53 1.43 18.24 12.64
CA VAL A 53 2.00 17.61 11.43
C VAL A 53 3.25 18.36 10.98
N ALA A 54 3.16 19.69 10.88
CA ALA A 54 4.25 20.56 10.46
C ALA A 54 5.48 20.42 11.38
N LYS A 55 5.26 20.42 12.70
CA LYS A 55 6.31 20.21 13.69
C LYS A 55 6.98 18.84 13.56
N LEU A 56 6.20 17.77 13.39
CA LEU A 56 6.71 16.40 13.28
C LEU A 56 7.51 16.18 12.00
N LEU A 57 7.10 16.82 10.89
CA LEU A 57 7.75 16.69 9.58
C LEU A 57 8.83 17.75 9.32
N GLY A 58 8.99 18.72 10.22
CA GLY A 58 9.97 19.81 10.07
C GLY A 58 9.64 20.75 8.91
N VAL A 59 8.37 21.00 8.64
CA VAL A 59 7.91 21.93 7.58
C VAL A 59 7.16 23.12 8.17
N ASP A 60 7.01 24.20 7.39
CA ASP A 60 6.20 25.35 7.80
C ASP A 60 4.69 25.04 7.67
N CYS A 61 3.92 25.39 8.70
CA CYS A 61 2.48 25.14 8.72
C CYS A 61 1.71 25.99 7.69
N GLY A 62 2.14 27.25 7.50
CA GLY A 62 1.55 28.15 6.50
C GLY A 62 1.71 27.60 5.09
N ASP A 63 2.91 27.16 4.74
CA ASP A 63 3.20 26.53 3.46
C ASP A 63 2.50 25.17 3.31
N LEU A 64 2.37 24.37 4.37
CA LEU A 64 1.60 23.12 4.34
C LEU A 64 0.14 23.39 3.92
N TYR A 65 -0.56 24.29 4.61
CA TYR A 65 -1.95 24.61 4.26
C TYR A 65 -2.06 25.30 2.90
N LYS A 66 -1.15 26.21 2.57
CA LYS A 66 -1.11 26.87 1.25
C LYS A 66 -0.99 25.84 0.13
N ASN A 67 -0.10 24.86 0.25
CA ASN A 67 0.12 23.84 -0.77
C ASN A 67 -1.03 22.83 -0.85
N LEU A 68 -1.74 22.56 0.25
CA LEU A 68 -2.95 21.73 0.24
C LEU A 68 -4.15 22.44 -0.41
N LEU A 69 -4.38 23.71 -0.05
CA LEU A 69 -5.54 24.48 -0.50
C LEU A 69 -5.36 25.05 -1.91
N LYS A 70 -4.14 25.46 -2.25
CA LYS A 70 -3.77 26.15 -3.50
C LYS A 70 -2.45 25.61 -4.07
N PRO A 71 -2.39 24.32 -4.45
CA PRO A 71 -1.19 23.73 -5.04
C PRO A 71 -0.81 24.42 -6.36
N ARG A 72 0.50 24.40 -6.66
CA ARG A 72 1.03 24.81 -7.96
C ARG A 72 1.10 23.62 -8.89
N ILE A 73 0.51 23.73 -10.07
CA ILE A 73 0.49 22.69 -11.09
C ILE A 73 1.37 23.13 -12.25
N LYS A 74 2.22 22.22 -12.73
CA LYS A 74 3.04 22.45 -13.90
C LYS A 74 2.20 22.24 -15.16
N VAL A 75 2.05 23.29 -15.97
CA VAL A 75 1.35 23.27 -17.25
C VAL A 75 2.35 23.69 -18.32
N GLY A 76 2.84 22.71 -19.09
CA GLY A 76 3.98 22.91 -19.99
C GLY A 76 5.24 23.31 -19.20
N ASN A 77 5.74 24.54 -19.44
CA ASN A 77 6.92 25.09 -18.76
C ASN A 77 6.60 26.03 -17.59
N GLU A 78 5.32 26.33 -17.33
CA GLU A 78 4.91 27.28 -16.31
C GLU A 78 4.22 26.59 -15.11
N PHE A 79 4.17 27.28 -13.97
CA PHE A 79 3.47 26.83 -12.78
C PHE A 79 2.28 27.74 -12.50
N VAL A 80 1.08 27.17 -12.52
CA VAL A 80 -0.16 27.87 -12.23
C VAL A 80 -0.69 27.43 -10.88
N THR A 81 -1.13 28.40 -10.07
CA THR A 81 -1.77 28.12 -8.78
C THR A 81 -3.23 27.73 -9.02
N GLN A 82 -3.63 26.54 -8.57
CA GLN A 82 -5.01 26.08 -8.70
C GLN A 82 -5.67 25.94 -7.33
N GLY A 83 -6.84 26.52 -7.19
CA GLY A 83 -7.70 26.33 -6.03
C GLY A 83 -8.27 24.90 -5.94
N ARG A 84 -8.52 24.42 -4.72
CA ARG A 84 -9.14 23.12 -4.45
C ARG A 84 -10.40 23.29 -3.63
N ASN A 85 -11.40 22.46 -3.93
CA ASN A 85 -12.62 22.38 -3.13
C ASN A 85 -12.43 21.49 -1.90
N LYS A 86 -13.39 21.50 -0.96
CA LYS A 86 -13.25 20.80 0.33
C LYS A 86 -12.92 19.31 0.15
N ASP A 87 -13.66 18.63 -0.71
CA ASP A 87 -13.54 17.19 -0.92
C ASP A 87 -12.22 16.82 -1.58
N GLN A 88 -11.75 17.63 -2.54
CA GLN A 88 -10.45 17.46 -3.18
C GLN A 88 -9.29 17.61 -2.18
N VAL A 89 -9.39 18.56 -1.24
CA VAL A 89 -8.37 18.74 -0.20
C VAL A 89 -8.38 17.55 0.76
N ALA A 90 -9.57 17.14 1.24
CA ALA A 90 -9.71 15.98 2.12
C ALA A 90 -9.16 14.69 1.47
N TYR A 91 -9.49 14.45 0.20
CA TYR A 91 -8.94 13.34 -0.56
C TYR A 91 -7.42 13.41 -0.68
N SER A 92 -6.88 14.61 -0.95
CA SER A 92 -5.44 14.83 -1.08
C SER A 92 -4.69 14.58 0.23
N VAL A 93 -5.26 14.98 1.39
CA VAL A 93 -4.70 14.66 2.71
C VAL A 93 -4.71 13.16 2.97
N GLY A 94 -5.80 12.46 2.65
CA GLY A 94 -5.86 11.00 2.75
C GLY A 94 -4.86 10.29 1.84
N ALA A 95 -4.70 10.77 0.59
CA ALA A 95 -3.73 10.24 -0.36
C ALA A 95 -2.28 10.47 0.11
N LEU A 96 -1.97 11.66 0.64
CA LEU A 96 -0.66 11.99 1.18
C LEU A 96 -0.33 11.11 2.40
N SER A 97 -1.30 10.92 3.30
CA SER A 97 -1.19 10.05 4.47
C SER A 97 -0.86 8.61 4.08
N LYS A 98 -1.62 8.03 3.13
CA LYS A 98 -1.38 6.69 2.59
C LYS A 98 0.01 6.58 1.93
N GLY A 99 0.37 7.58 1.12
CA GLY A 99 1.66 7.61 0.42
C GLY A 99 2.86 7.75 1.36
N MET A 100 2.72 8.47 2.47
CA MET A 100 3.76 8.57 3.50
C MET A 100 3.95 7.24 4.22
N PHE A 101 2.85 6.59 4.63
CA PHE A 101 2.92 5.31 5.32
C PHE A 101 3.47 4.18 4.42
N ASP A 102 3.05 4.11 3.14
CA ASP A 102 3.60 3.16 2.17
C ASP A 102 5.12 3.30 1.99
N ARG A 103 5.62 4.55 1.87
CA ARG A 103 7.06 4.81 1.76
C ARG A 103 7.81 4.45 3.04
N LEU A 104 7.24 4.75 4.20
CA LEU A 104 7.80 4.36 5.49
C LEU A 104 7.91 2.84 5.61
N PHE A 105 6.83 2.11 5.27
CA PHE A 105 6.82 0.66 5.32
C PHE A 105 7.87 0.04 4.38
N LYS A 106 7.97 0.54 3.14
CA LYS A 106 9.02 0.11 2.20
C LYS A 106 10.43 0.38 2.72
N TYR A 107 10.64 1.52 3.39
CA TYR A 107 11.91 1.82 4.04
C TYR A 107 12.23 0.84 5.17
N LEU A 108 11.26 0.51 6.02
CA LEU A 108 11.41 -0.48 7.10
C LEU A 108 11.83 -1.85 6.55
N VAL A 109 11.13 -2.35 5.51
CA VAL A 109 11.47 -3.62 4.86
C VAL A 109 12.90 -3.59 4.30
N LYS A 110 13.29 -2.48 3.66
CA LYS A 110 14.66 -2.32 3.16
C LYS A 110 15.70 -2.40 4.28
N LYS A 111 15.49 -1.71 5.39
CA LYS A 111 16.40 -1.72 6.56
C LYS A 111 16.49 -3.12 7.17
N CYS A 112 15.38 -3.83 7.34
CA CYS A 112 15.39 -5.23 7.79
C CYS A 112 16.22 -6.11 6.85
N ASN A 113 16.06 -5.95 5.53
CA ASN A 113 16.82 -6.72 4.55
C ASN A 113 18.33 -6.41 4.57
N GLU A 114 18.73 -5.18 4.89
CA GLU A 114 20.13 -4.81 5.06
C GLU A 114 20.78 -5.55 6.24
N THR A 115 20.07 -5.70 7.36
CA THR A 115 20.54 -6.43 8.54
C THR A 115 20.64 -7.95 8.31
N LEU A 116 19.81 -8.49 7.41
CA LEU A 116 19.79 -9.92 7.05
C LEU A 116 20.79 -10.28 5.92
N ASP A 117 21.42 -9.30 5.28
CA ASP A 117 22.33 -9.54 4.15
C ASP A 117 23.72 -10.00 4.62
N THR A 118 24.03 -11.28 4.38
CA THR A 118 25.31 -11.89 4.77
C THR A 118 26.47 -11.60 3.80
N LYS A 119 26.23 -10.89 2.69
CA LYS A 119 27.21 -10.62 1.61
C LYS A 119 27.82 -11.87 0.93
N GLN A 120 27.31 -13.07 1.24
CA GLN A 120 27.77 -14.32 0.63
C GLN A 120 27.16 -14.50 -0.77
N LYS A 121 27.84 -15.29 -1.61
CA LYS A 121 27.34 -15.64 -2.95
C LYS A 121 26.10 -16.53 -2.81
N ARG A 122 24.96 -16.04 -3.29
CA ARG A 122 23.69 -16.76 -3.27
C ARG A 122 23.52 -17.52 -4.59
N GLN A 123 23.19 -18.82 -4.53
CA GLN A 123 22.93 -19.67 -5.71
C GLN A 123 21.45 -20.04 -5.84
N HIS A 124 20.81 -20.39 -4.72
CA HIS A 124 19.39 -20.76 -4.65
C HIS A 124 18.75 -20.09 -3.43
N PHE A 125 17.42 -20.00 -3.41
CA PHE A 125 16.65 -19.57 -2.24
C PHE A 125 15.37 -20.40 -2.10
N ILE A 126 14.88 -20.51 -0.88
CA ILE A 126 13.55 -21.04 -0.58
C ILE A 126 12.69 -19.84 -0.19
N GLY A 127 11.66 -19.54 -0.99
CA GLY A 127 10.72 -18.48 -0.69
C GLY A 127 9.60 -19.00 0.20
N VAL A 128 9.39 -18.35 1.35
CA VAL A 128 8.20 -18.57 2.18
C VAL A 128 7.25 -17.42 1.89
N LEU A 129 6.06 -17.74 1.38
CA LEU A 129 5.00 -16.77 1.13
C LEU A 129 4.05 -16.73 2.32
N ASP A 130 3.93 -15.56 2.92
CA ASP A 130 2.94 -15.26 3.97
C ASP A 130 2.11 -14.06 3.51
N ILE A 131 0.83 -14.29 3.25
CA ILE A 131 -0.12 -13.30 2.76
C ILE A 131 -1.46 -13.49 3.46
N ALA A 132 -2.23 -12.41 3.60
CA ALA A 132 -3.60 -12.50 4.08
C ALA A 132 -4.43 -13.45 3.20
N GLY A 133 -5.23 -14.31 3.85
CA GLY A 133 -6.17 -15.20 3.17
C GLY A 133 -7.33 -14.46 2.53
N PHE A 134 -8.24 -15.21 1.92
CA PHE A 134 -9.45 -14.66 1.32
C PHE A 134 -10.34 -13.98 2.37
N GLU A 135 -10.76 -12.75 2.11
CA GLU A 135 -11.54 -11.90 3.01
C GLU A 135 -13.02 -11.86 2.59
N ILE A 136 -13.92 -12.19 3.53
CA ILE A 136 -15.37 -12.15 3.34
C ILE A 136 -16.01 -11.43 4.53
N PHE A 137 -16.38 -10.17 4.33
CA PHE A 137 -17.06 -9.35 5.33
C PHE A 137 -18.46 -8.91 4.84
N ASP A 138 -19.25 -8.31 5.74
CA ASP A 138 -20.54 -7.70 5.37
C ASP A 138 -20.38 -6.55 4.35
N PHE A 139 -19.24 -5.86 4.39
CA PHE A 139 -18.84 -4.84 3.43
C PHE A 139 -17.43 -5.11 2.91
N ASN A 140 -17.30 -5.36 1.60
CA ASN A 140 -16.03 -5.59 0.93
C ASN A 140 -15.75 -4.43 -0.03
N GLY A 141 -14.63 -3.74 0.16
CA GLY A 141 -14.21 -2.60 -0.65
C GLY A 141 -13.24 -2.99 -1.77
N PHE A 142 -12.59 -1.97 -2.33
CA PHE A 142 -11.54 -2.15 -3.34
C PHE A 142 -10.36 -2.96 -2.79
N GLU A 143 -10.00 -2.74 -1.53
CA GLU A 143 -8.91 -3.45 -0.86
C GLU A 143 -9.17 -4.95 -0.79
N GLN A 144 -10.39 -5.36 -0.40
CA GLN A 144 -10.79 -6.78 -0.37
C GLN A 144 -10.76 -7.39 -1.77
N LEU A 145 -11.21 -6.66 -2.80
CA LEU A 145 -11.12 -7.13 -4.19
C LEU A 145 -9.67 -7.43 -4.58
N CYS A 146 -8.71 -6.54 -4.25
CA CYS A 146 -7.30 -6.76 -4.54
C CYS A 146 -6.70 -7.96 -3.79
N ILE A 147 -7.04 -8.12 -2.50
CA ILE A 147 -6.56 -9.24 -1.67
C ILE A 147 -7.13 -10.56 -2.19
N ASN A 148 -8.44 -10.60 -2.47
CA ASN A 148 -9.12 -11.79 -2.96
C ASN A 148 -8.67 -12.17 -4.36
N PHE A 149 -8.44 -11.19 -5.25
CA PHE A 149 -7.87 -11.44 -6.57
C PHE A 149 -6.47 -12.08 -6.48
N THR A 150 -5.65 -11.62 -5.53
CA THR A 150 -4.34 -12.24 -5.29
C THR A 150 -4.49 -13.67 -4.79
N ASN A 151 -5.42 -13.92 -3.86
CA ASN A 151 -5.73 -15.27 -3.36
C ASN A 151 -6.24 -16.20 -4.48
N GLU A 152 -7.07 -15.70 -5.39
CA GLU A 152 -7.57 -16.46 -6.53
C GLU A 152 -6.41 -16.97 -7.41
N LYS A 153 -5.43 -16.11 -7.68
CA LYS A 153 -4.21 -16.49 -8.41
C LYS A 153 -3.32 -17.46 -7.63
N LEU A 154 -3.20 -17.28 -6.31
CA LEU A 154 -2.44 -18.20 -5.47
C LEU A 154 -3.08 -19.58 -5.44
N GLN A 155 -4.41 -19.66 -5.38
CA GLN A 155 -5.13 -20.92 -5.47
C GLN A 155 -4.97 -21.55 -6.85
N GLN A 156 -5.01 -20.77 -7.93
CA GLN A 156 -4.73 -21.27 -9.28
C GLN A 156 -3.31 -21.86 -9.38
N PHE A 157 -2.31 -21.17 -8.83
CA PHE A 157 -0.94 -21.66 -8.79
C PHE A 157 -0.81 -22.94 -7.97
N PHE A 158 -1.44 -22.99 -6.79
CA PHE A 158 -1.45 -24.18 -5.94
C PHE A 158 -2.08 -25.38 -6.65
N ASN A 159 -3.27 -25.18 -7.23
CA ASN A 159 -3.95 -26.19 -8.02
C ASN A 159 -3.00 -26.73 -9.09
N HIS A 160 -2.50 -25.86 -9.98
CA HIS A 160 -1.59 -26.27 -11.04
C HIS A 160 -0.36 -27.04 -10.53
N HIS A 161 0.32 -26.55 -9.50
CA HIS A 161 1.51 -27.19 -8.97
C HIS A 161 1.21 -28.57 -8.35
N MET A 162 0.15 -28.66 -7.56
CA MET A 162 -0.28 -29.92 -6.96
C MET A 162 -0.63 -30.95 -8.05
N PHE A 163 -1.31 -30.53 -9.13
CA PHE A 163 -1.68 -31.44 -10.22
C PHE A 163 -0.48 -31.95 -11.01
N VAL A 164 0.53 -31.11 -11.25
CA VAL A 164 1.78 -31.57 -11.88
C VAL A 164 2.45 -32.65 -11.03
N LEU A 165 2.54 -32.44 -9.71
CA LEU A 165 3.12 -33.43 -8.80
C LEU A 165 2.30 -34.74 -8.76
N GLU A 166 0.97 -34.64 -8.74
CA GLU A 166 0.12 -35.84 -8.82
C GLU A 166 0.33 -36.59 -10.13
N GLN A 167 0.38 -35.91 -11.27
CA GLN A 167 0.62 -36.52 -12.57
C GLN A 167 1.95 -37.27 -12.62
N GLU A 168 3.03 -36.65 -12.13
CA GLU A 168 4.35 -37.29 -12.04
C GLU A 168 4.32 -38.56 -11.17
N GLU A 169 3.51 -38.59 -10.11
CA GLU A 169 3.33 -39.77 -9.26
C GLU A 169 2.51 -40.86 -9.94
N TYR A 170 1.40 -40.51 -10.59
CA TYR A 170 0.57 -41.44 -11.37
C TYR A 170 1.36 -42.10 -12.50
N GLU A 171 2.19 -41.33 -13.21
CA GLU A 171 3.10 -41.86 -14.24
C GLU A 171 4.16 -42.79 -13.65
N ARG A 172 4.75 -42.43 -12.51
CA ARG A 172 5.74 -43.27 -11.80
C ARG A 172 5.16 -44.61 -11.38
N GLU A 173 3.92 -44.63 -10.91
CA GLU A 173 3.20 -45.84 -10.49
C GLU A 173 2.57 -46.60 -11.67
N GLY A 174 2.66 -46.09 -12.91
CA GLY A 174 2.10 -46.73 -14.10
C GLY A 174 0.58 -46.77 -14.14
N ILE A 175 -0.08 -45.87 -13.39
CA ILE A 175 -1.53 -45.79 -13.31
C ILE A 175 -2.04 -44.90 -14.44
N LYS A 176 -3.05 -45.38 -15.19
CA LYS A 176 -3.70 -44.55 -16.21
C LYS A 176 -4.46 -43.40 -15.57
N TRP A 177 -4.07 -42.18 -15.93
CA TRP A 177 -4.74 -40.94 -15.55
C TRP A 177 -5.34 -40.26 -16.78
N GLU A 178 -6.59 -39.80 -16.69
CA GLU A 178 -7.22 -38.96 -17.72
C GLU A 178 -6.96 -37.48 -17.39
N PHE A 179 -6.39 -36.75 -18.35
CA PHE A 179 -5.99 -35.36 -18.13
C PHE A 179 -7.20 -34.44 -17.95
N ILE A 180 -7.25 -33.76 -16.80
CA ILE A 180 -8.18 -32.67 -16.52
C ILE A 180 -7.34 -31.49 -16.03
N ASP A 181 -7.41 -30.35 -16.73
CA ASP A 181 -6.68 -29.13 -16.35
C ASP A 181 -7.52 -28.29 -15.36
N PHE A 182 -7.42 -28.63 -14.08
CA PHE A 182 -8.03 -27.89 -12.98
C PHE A 182 -7.40 -26.50 -12.76
N GLY A 183 -6.30 -26.15 -13.45
CA GLY A 183 -5.79 -24.79 -13.50
C GLY A 183 -6.75 -23.83 -14.22
N MET A 184 -7.71 -24.36 -14.99
CA MET A 184 -8.72 -23.58 -15.69
C MET A 184 -9.95 -23.22 -14.85
N ASP A 185 -10.19 -23.90 -13.72
CA ASP A 185 -11.41 -23.71 -12.91
C ASP A 185 -11.55 -22.28 -12.39
N LEU A 186 -10.43 -21.66 -12.03
CA LEU A 186 -10.37 -20.29 -11.49
C LEU A 186 -10.09 -19.25 -12.59
N GLN A 187 -9.76 -19.70 -13.81
CA GLN A 187 -9.32 -18.82 -14.90
C GLN A 187 -10.44 -17.86 -15.34
N ALA A 188 -11.70 -18.28 -15.25
CA ALA A 188 -12.84 -17.42 -15.54
C ALA A 188 -12.94 -16.24 -14.55
N CYS A 189 -12.77 -16.50 -13.26
CA CYS A 189 -12.78 -15.48 -12.21
C CYS A 189 -11.60 -14.51 -12.37
N ILE A 190 -10.40 -15.04 -12.61
CA ILE A 190 -9.20 -14.23 -12.86
C ILE A 190 -9.38 -13.35 -14.09
N ASN A 191 -9.90 -13.91 -15.18
CA ASN A 191 -10.12 -13.17 -16.44
C ASN A 191 -11.13 -12.04 -16.28
N LEU A 192 -12.19 -12.25 -15.49
CA LEU A 192 -13.17 -11.21 -15.20
C LEU A 192 -12.52 -9.96 -14.59
N ILE A 193 -11.44 -10.12 -13.83
CA ILE A 193 -10.77 -9.03 -13.12
C ILE A 193 -9.65 -8.42 -13.96
N GLU A 194 -8.81 -9.21 -14.64
CA GLU A 194 -7.58 -8.68 -15.27
C GLU A 194 -7.64 -8.42 -16.78
N LYS A 195 -8.62 -8.99 -17.49
CA LYS A 195 -8.69 -8.87 -18.95
C LYS A 195 -9.24 -7.51 -19.37
N PRO A 196 -8.95 -7.05 -20.60
CA PRO A 196 -9.60 -5.87 -21.16
C PRO A 196 -11.12 -6.00 -21.06
N MET A 197 -11.81 -4.93 -20.67
CA MET A 197 -13.24 -4.93 -20.35
C MET A 197 -13.64 -5.75 -19.11
N GLY A 198 -12.67 -6.13 -18.27
CA GLY A 198 -12.88 -6.61 -16.90
C GLY A 198 -13.31 -5.50 -15.94
N ILE A 199 -13.43 -5.85 -14.66
CA ILE A 199 -13.76 -4.91 -13.56
C ILE A 199 -12.70 -3.81 -13.45
#